data_AF-A0A537CS89-F1
#
_entry.id   AF-A0A537CS89-F1
#
_cell.length_a   1.000
_cell.length_b   1.000
_cell.length_c   1.000
_cell.angle_alpha   90.00
_cell.angle_beta   90.00
_cell.angle_gamma   90.00
#
_symmetry.space_group_name_H-M   'P 1'
#
loop_
_entity.id
_entity.type
_entity.pdbx_description
1 polymer ?
#
loop_
_entity_poly.entity_id
_entity_poly.type
_entity_poly.pdbx_seq_one_letter_code
_entity_poly.pdbx_strand_id
1 'polypeptide(L)'
;MRFELVFLVALASPAAADEIADAKRRWAESPHGPLLERILPPTFEERQLPQPHSRGARLTLRYCVQCHNLPNPAMHHAQKWPGIVERMVLRMQGRGNLGTLMSEMMAGVQAPSEEEAAVLVAYLKRHAQKPLDPKRYPEVTEPSGEAFRLACSQCHVLPDPKRHTAEEWRIVVTRMQENMLWMNRVVGSRPAPGEPQLRVEEINAFLEKYARRP
;
A
#
# COMPACT_ATOMS: atom_id res chain seq x y z
N MET A 1 -37.33 21.71 30.31
CA MET A 1 -36.17 21.90 29.41
C MET A 1 -35.76 20.54 28.89
N ARG A 2 -36.08 20.22 27.62
CA ARG A 2 -35.64 18.99 26.96
C ARG A 2 -34.30 19.28 26.26
N PHE A 3 -33.26 18.57 26.65
CA PHE A 3 -31.98 18.55 25.95
C PHE A 3 -32.12 17.65 24.72
N GLU A 4 -32.04 18.21 23.53
CA GLU A 4 -31.92 17.42 22.30
C GLU A 4 -30.45 17.08 22.07
N LEU A 5 -30.16 15.77 22.05
CA LEU A 5 -28.89 15.23 21.60
C LEU A 5 -28.85 15.29 20.06
N VAL A 6 -27.99 16.15 19.51
CA VAL A 6 -27.68 16.11 18.07
C VAL A 6 -26.66 15.01 17.82
N PHE A 7 -27.10 13.94 17.16
CA PHE A 7 -26.23 12.91 16.58
C PHE A 7 -25.55 13.49 15.32
N LEU A 8 -24.24 13.70 15.38
CA LEU A 8 -23.41 13.97 14.21
C LEU A 8 -23.14 12.67 13.46
N VAL A 9 -23.89 12.44 12.37
CA VAL A 9 -23.58 11.41 11.38
C VAL A 9 -22.42 11.91 10.54
N ALA A 10 -21.28 11.21 10.58
CA ALA A 10 -20.14 11.49 9.72
C ALA A 10 -20.46 11.05 8.28
N LEU A 11 -20.89 11.99 7.44
CA LEU A 11 -21.06 11.77 6.01
C LEU A 11 -19.68 11.71 5.34
N ALA A 12 -19.34 10.57 4.74
CA ALA A 12 -18.18 10.45 3.87
C ALA A 12 -18.31 11.43 2.69
N SER A 13 -17.20 12.05 2.27
CA SER A 13 -17.22 13.08 1.22
C SER A 13 -17.50 12.45 -0.17
N PRO A 14 -18.47 12.99 -0.94
CA PRO A 14 -18.87 12.42 -2.23
C PRO A 14 -17.73 12.42 -3.28
N ALA A 15 -16.88 13.45 -3.26
CA ALA A 15 -15.78 13.61 -4.22
C ALA A 15 -14.77 12.46 -4.26
N ALA A 16 -14.70 11.64 -3.20
CA ALA A 16 -13.73 10.57 -3.09
C ALA A 16 -14.22 9.24 -3.66
N ALA A 17 -15.52 8.97 -3.51
CA ALA A 17 -16.20 7.86 -4.19
C ALA A 17 -16.15 8.04 -5.71
N ASP A 18 -16.21 9.29 -6.17
CA ASP A 18 -16.14 9.65 -7.59
C ASP A 18 -14.78 9.25 -8.20
N GLU A 19 -13.65 9.58 -7.57
CA GLU A 19 -12.30 9.29 -8.13
C GLU A 19 -12.06 7.79 -8.36
N ILE A 20 -12.43 6.93 -7.40
CA ILE A 20 -12.27 5.46 -7.55
C ILE A 20 -13.21 4.91 -8.62
N ALA A 21 -14.46 5.36 -8.63
CA ALA A 21 -15.43 4.89 -9.62
C ALA A 21 -15.01 5.31 -11.04
N ASP A 22 -14.54 6.53 -11.20
CA ASP A 22 -14.07 7.09 -12.47
C ASP A 22 -12.84 6.33 -12.98
N ALA A 23 -11.90 6.04 -12.08
CA ALA A 23 -10.74 5.22 -12.41
C ALA A 23 -11.15 3.81 -12.89
N LYS A 24 -12.05 3.13 -12.17
CA LYS A 24 -12.52 1.80 -12.56
C LYS A 24 -13.23 1.79 -13.90
N ARG A 25 -14.04 2.80 -14.21
CA ARG A 25 -14.66 2.95 -15.54
C ARG A 25 -13.60 3.13 -16.61
N ARG A 26 -12.61 4.00 -16.39
CA ARG A 26 -11.49 4.20 -17.31
C ARG A 26 -10.70 2.92 -17.57
N TRP A 27 -10.44 2.12 -16.54
CA TRP A 27 -9.77 0.84 -16.70
C TRP A 27 -10.61 -0.11 -17.56
N ALA A 28 -11.91 -0.24 -17.27
CA ALA A 28 -12.81 -1.11 -18.03
C ALA A 28 -12.91 -0.72 -19.52
N GLU A 29 -12.80 0.56 -19.84
CA GLU A 29 -12.88 1.09 -21.20
C GLU A 29 -11.53 1.09 -21.94
N SER A 30 -10.42 0.91 -21.24
CA SER A 30 -9.07 0.95 -21.82
C SER A 30 -8.58 -0.44 -22.21
N PRO A 31 -7.96 -0.63 -23.39
CA PRO A 31 -7.32 -1.90 -23.75
C PRO A 31 -6.16 -2.28 -22.80
N HIS A 32 -5.66 -1.33 -22.01
CA HIS A 32 -4.58 -1.54 -21.04
C HIS A 32 -5.08 -1.62 -19.59
N GLY A 33 -6.38 -1.47 -19.34
CA GLY A 33 -6.97 -1.50 -18.00
C GLY A 33 -6.62 -2.72 -17.16
N PRO A 34 -6.71 -3.96 -17.70
CA PRO A 34 -6.35 -5.15 -16.94
C PRO A 34 -4.89 -5.14 -16.46
N LEU A 35 -3.96 -4.59 -17.24
CA LEU A 35 -2.56 -4.46 -16.84
C LEU A 35 -2.40 -3.45 -15.69
N LEU A 36 -3.13 -2.34 -15.76
CA LEU A 36 -3.13 -1.25 -14.79
C LEU A 36 -3.71 -1.68 -13.44
N GLU A 37 -4.90 -2.30 -13.45
CA GLU A 37 -5.55 -2.85 -12.26
C GLU A 37 -4.65 -3.86 -11.54
N ARG A 38 -3.88 -4.64 -12.31
CA ARG A 38 -3.03 -5.71 -11.78
C ARG A 38 -1.83 -5.22 -10.96
N ILE A 39 -1.42 -3.97 -11.11
CA ILE A 39 -0.18 -3.40 -10.52
C ILE A 39 -0.19 -3.50 -8.99
N LEU A 40 -1.31 -3.20 -8.35
CA LEU A 40 -1.47 -3.26 -6.89
C LEU A 40 -2.71 -4.07 -6.50
N PRO A 41 -2.66 -4.85 -5.40
CA PRO A 41 -3.81 -5.58 -4.91
C PRO A 41 -4.91 -4.64 -4.36
N PRO A 42 -6.20 -5.02 -4.49
CA PRO A 42 -7.34 -4.20 -4.06
C PRO A 42 -7.66 -4.33 -2.56
N THR A 43 -6.64 -4.41 -1.69
CA THR A 43 -6.82 -4.70 -0.24
C THR A 43 -6.65 -3.49 0.67
N PHE A 44 -6.57 -2.28 0.09
CA PHE A 44 -6.46 -1.03 0.82
C PHE A 44 -7.50 -0.02 0.33
N GLU A 45 -8.31 0.46 1.25
CA GLU A 45 -9.45 1.31 0.97
C GLU A 45 -9.19 2.76 1.41
N GLU A 46 -9.91 3.69 0.79
CA GLU A 46 -9.78 5.12 1.06
C GLU A 46 -9.96 5.47 2.55
N ARG A 47 -10.97 4.88 3.22
CA ARG A 47 -11.23 5.12 4.65
C ARG A 47 -10.06 4.72 5.56
N GLN A 48 -9.12 3.92 5.05
CA GLN A 48 -7.93 3.49 5.78
C GLN A 48 -6.74 4.45 5.62
N LEU A 49 -6.87 5.49 4.77
CA LEU A 49 -5.86 6.54 4.66
C LEU A 49 -5.72 7.28 6.00
N PRO A 50 -4.48 7.42 6.53
CA PRO A 50 -4.25 8.22 7.72
C PRO A 50 -4.63 9.68 7.47
N GLN A 51 -5.41 10.30 8.37
CA GLN A 51 -5.90 11.67 8.17
C GLN A 51 -6.63 11.83 6.82
N PRO A 52 -7.75 11.11 6.61
CA PRO A 52 -8.40 11.01 5.29
C PRO A 52 -8.89 12.35 4.75
N HIS A 53 -9.18 13.32 5.64
CA HIS A 53 -9.58 14.68 5.26
C HIS A 53 -8.40 15.65 5.09
N SER A 54 -7.16 15.18 5.14
CA SER A 54 -5.99 16.02 4.86
C SER A 54 -5.85 16.27 3.34
N ARG A 55 -5.15 17.36 2.97
CA ARG A 55 -4.83 17.63 1.56
C ARG A 55 -4.04 16.47 0.95
N GLY A 56 -3.06 15.93 1.68
CA GLY A 56 -2.24 14.81 1.21
C GLY A 56 -3.03 13.53 0.95
N ALA A 57 -3.97 13.18 1.83
CA ALA A 57 -4.85 12.01 1.61
C ALA A 57 -5.73 12.18 0.37
N ARG A 58 -6.36 13.34 0.19
CA ARG A 58 -7.17 13.64 -1.00
C ARG A 58 -6.35 13.58 -2.29
N LEU A 59 -5.15 14.16 -2.29
CA LEU A 59 -4.26 14.08 -3.46
C LEU A 59 -3.83 12.63 -3.74
N THR A 60 -3.56 11.84 -2.69
CA THR A 60 -3.18 10.42 -2.84
C THR A 60 -4.30 9.66 -3.54
N LEU A 61 -5.54 9.89 -3.12
CA LEU A 61 -6.70 9.31 -3.78
C LEU A 61 -6.82 9.77 -5.24
N ARG A 62 -6.90 11.09 -5.46
CA ARG A 62 -7.08 11.71 -6.78
C ARG A 62 -6.08 11.25 -7.84
N TYR A 63 -4.81 11.11 -7.47
CA TYR A 63 -3.76 10.80 -8.43
C TYR A 63 -3.44 9.33 -8.52
N CYS A 64 -3.30 8.63 -7.39
CA CYS A 64 -2.79 7.27 -7.41
C CYS A 64 -3.82 6.27 -7.93
N VAL A 65 -5.13 6.50 -7.72
CA VAL A 65 -6.15 5.55 -8.17
C VAL A 65 -6.42 5.61 -9.66
N GLN A 66 -5.91 6.60 -10.39
CA GLN A 66 -6.16 6.71 -11.84
C GLN A 66 -5.62 5.52 -12.64
N CYS A 67 -4.57 4.86 -12.13
CA CYS A 67 -3.83 3.83 -12.87
C CYS A 67 -3.74 2.48 -12.15
N HIS A 68 -4.00 2.40 -10.85
CA HIS A 68 -3.96 1.14 -10.11
C HIS A 68 -4.77 1.27 -8.81
N ASN A 69 -5.00 0.17 -8.11
CA ASN A 69 -5.63 0.21 -6.78
C ASN A 69 -4.89 1.13 -5.80
N LEU A 70 -5.59 1.67 -4.81
CA LEU A 70 -5.04 2.70 -3.90
C LEU A 70 -3.80 2.17 -3.14
N PRO A 71 -2.64 2.86 -3.21
CA PRO A 71 -1.47 2.46 -2.45
C PRO A 71 -1.63 2.80 -0.96
N ASN A 72 -1.22 1.87 -0.10
CA ASN A 72 -1.09 2.13 1.33
C ASN A 72 0.18 2.96 1.59
N PRO A 73 0.11 4.15 2.23
CA PRO A 73 1.30 4.94 2.58
C PRO A 73 2.35 4.16 3.38
N ALA A 74 1.92 3.14 4.12
CA ALA A 74 2.78 2.25 4.90
C ALA A 74 3.33 1.04 4.13
N MET A 75 3.17 0.96 2.81
CA MET A 75 3.79 -0.10 2.00
C MET A 75 5.29 0.12 1.78
N HIS A 76 5.78 1.34 2.01
CA HIS A 76 7.18 1.71 1.84
C HIS A 76 7.65 2.59 3.00
N HIS A 77 8.96 2.58 3.23
CA HIS A 77 9.61 3.51 4.15
C HIS A 77 9.80 4.90 3.53
N ALA A 78 9.96 5.90 4.39
CA ALA A 78 9.92 7.32 4.00
C ALA A 78 10.93 7.69 2.90
N GLN A 79 12.15 7.15 2.96
CA GLN A 79 13.21 7.45 1.99
C GLN A 79 12.88 6.96 0.56
N LYS A 80 12.01 5.95 0.41
CA LYS A 80 11.65 5.39 -0.89
C LYS A 80 10.61 6.23 -1.64
N TRP A 81 9.74 6.93 -0.92
CA TRP A 81 8.58 7.62 -1.50
C TRP A 81 8.91 8.71 -2.52
N PRO A 82 9.90 9.62 -2.30
CA PRO A 82 10.21 10.65 -3.29
C PRO A 82 10.50 10.10 -4.69
N GLY A 83 11.41 9.12 -4.79
CA GLY A 83 11.75 8.52 -6.09
C GLY A 83 10.62 7.67 -6.69
N ILE A 84 9.71 7.14 -5.88
CA ILE A 84 8.51 6.46 -6.41
C ILE A 84 7.56 7.48 -7.03
N VAL A 85 7.23 8.56 -6.30
CA VAL A 85 6.31 9.59 -6.78
C VAL A 85 6.87 10.25 -8.04
N GLU A 86 8.16 10.59 -8.06
CA GLU A 86 8.83 11.13 -9.25
C GLU A 86 8.63 10.23 -10.49
N ARG A 87 8.89 8.92 -10.34
CA ARG A 87 8.67 7.97 -11.44
C ARG A 87 7.21 7.86 -11.85
N MET A 88 6.27 7.95 -10.90
CA MET A 88 4.84 7.92 -11.23
C MET A 88 4.41 9.18 -11.97
N VAL A 89 4.85 10.36 -11.53
CA VAL A 89 4.56 11.63 -12.21
C VAL A 89 5.08 11.60 -13.66
N LEU A 90 6.29 11.11 -13.89
CA LEU A 90 6.82 10.94 -15.25
C LEU A 90 5.93 10.01 -16.09
N ARG A 91 5.47 8.88 -15.52
CA ARG A 91 4.56 7.97 -16.21
C ARG A 91 3.22 8.62 -16.51
N MET A 92 2.63 9.32 -15.55
CA MET A 92 1.37 10.05 -15.73
C MET A 92 1.46 11.09 -16.85
N GLN A 93 2.66 11.62 -17.13
CA GLN A 93 2.93 12.52 -18.27
C GLN A 93 3.17 11.77 -19.61
N GLY A 94 2.91 10.46 -19.67
CA GLY A 94 3.19 9.61 -20.84
C GLY A 94 4.68 9.28 -21.04
N ARG A 95 5.55 9.56 -20.06
CA ARG A 95 7.00 9.37 -20.19
C ARG A 95 7.48 8.13 -19.47
N GLY A 96 8.61 7.57 -19.89
CA GLY A 96 9.28 6.47 -19.20
C GLY A 96 9.84 5.42 -20.15
N ASN A 97 10.11 4.24 -19.62
CA ASN A 97 10.81 3.16 -20.34
C ASN A 97 9.94 2.39 -21.35
N LEU A 98 8.64 2.70 -21.46
CA LEU A 98 7.74 2.06 -22.43
C LEU A 98 7.48 2.92 -23.68
N GLY A 99 8.13 4.08 -23.83
CA GLY A 99 8.01 4.90 -25.04
C GLY A 99 6.56 5.30 -25.35
N THR A 100 6.15 5.16 -26.61
CA THR A 100 4.79 5.51 -27.09
C THR A 100 3.69 4.75 -26.36
N LEU A 101 3.94 3.49 -25.99
CA LEU A 101 2.99 2.70 -25.20
C LEU A 101 2.69 3.37 -23.86
N MET A 102 3.65 4.04 -23.22
CA MET A 102 3.37 4.78 -21.98
C MET A 102 2.38 5.92 -22.23
N SER A 103 2.57 6.69 -23.30
CA SER A 103 1.65 7.77 -23.67
C SER A 103 0.23 7.26 -23.94
N GLU A 104 0.10 6.13 -24.63
CA GLU A 104 -1.19 5.48 -24.93
C GLU A 104 -1.87 4.98 -23.65
N MET A 105 -1.14 4.27 -22.79
CA MET A 105 -1.65 3.76 -21.51
C MET A 105 -2.12 4.89 -20.58
N MET A 106 -1.47 6.05 -20.65
CA MET A 106 -1.71 7.19 -19.74
C MET A 106 -2.61 8.25 -20.37
N ALA A 107 -3.24 7.96 -21.52
CA ALA A 107 -4.21 8.85 -22.13
C ALA A 107 -5.34 9.18 -21.14
N GLY A 108 -5.60 10.48 -20.93
CA GLY A 108 -6.61 10.96 -19.99
C GLY A 108 -6.20 10.92 -18.50
N VAL A 109 -5.00 10.44 -18.17
CA VAL A 109 -4.45 10.51 -16.81
C VAL A 109 -3.95 11.93 -16.53
N GLN A 110 -4.26 12.44 -15.34
CA GLN A 110 -3.85 13.77 -14.87
C GLN A 110 -2.62 13.64 -13.97
N ALA A 111 -1.53 14.33 -14.30
CA ALA A 111 -0.37 14.44 -13.42
C ALA A 111 -0.54 15.59 -12.40
N PRO A 112 0.00 15.47 -11.16
CA PRO A 112 0.02 16.56 -10.21
C PRO A 112 0.93 17.70 -10.68
N SER A 113 0.63 18.92 -10.25
CA SER A 113 1.59 20.03 -10.28
C SER A 113 2.79 19.76 -9.35
N GLU A 114 3.87 20.52 -9.49
CA GLU A 114 5.04 20.39 -8.60
C GLU A 114 4.68 20.61 -7.12
N GLU A 115 3.82 21.59 -6.83
CA GLU A 115 3.34 21.86 -5.47
C GLU A 115 2.53 20.67 -4.92
N GLU A 116 1.61 20.11 -5.71
CA GLU A 116 0.82 18.95 -5.31
C GLU A 116 1.69 17.70 -5.13
N ALA A 117 2.70 17.50 -5.98
CA ALA A 117 3.66 16.42 -5.85
C ALA A 117 4.47 16.55 -4.55
N ALA A 118 4.88 17.76 -4.16
CA ALA A 118 5.54 18.01 -2.89
C ALA A 118 4.64 17.66 -1.68
N VAL A 119 3.35 18.01 -1.74
CA VAL A 119 2.37 17.67 -0.70
C VAL A 119 2.14 16.16 -0.61
N LEU A 120 2.01 15.48 -1.75
CA LEU A 120 1.91 14.02 -1.84
C LEU A 120 3.11 13.33 -1.19
N VAL A 121 4.33 13.74 -1.55
CA VAL A 121 5.56 13.18 -0.99
C VAL A 121 5.64 13.41 0.51
N ALA A 122 5.31 14.61 0.99
CA ALA A 122 5.31 14.91 2.41
C ALA A 122 4.33 14.02 3.20
N TYR A 123 3.12 13.83 2.65
CA TYR A 123 2.11 12.96 3.25
C TYR A 123 2.55 11.49 3.28
N LEU A 124 3.01 10.94 2.16
CA LEU A 124 3.46 9.55 2.07
C LEU A 124 4.66 9.28 2.99
N LYS A 125 5.60 10.24 3.09
CA LYS A 125 6.73 10.16 4.04
C LYS A 125 6.27 10.16 5.49
N ARG A 126 5.34 11.04 5.85
CA ARG A 126 4.82 11.15 7.22
C ARG A 126 4.12 9.87 7.68
N HIS A 127 3.43 9.19 6.77
CA HIS A 127 2.65 7.99 7.08
C HIS A 127 3.32 6.68 6.64
N ALA A 128 4.61 6.75 6.31
CA ALA A 128 5.41 5.65 5.83
C ALA A 128 5.55 4.50 6.84
N GLN A 129 6.00 3.35 6.34
CA GLN A 129 6.46 2.26 7.16
C GLN A 129 7.71 2.66 7.93
N LYS A 130 7.78 2.28 9.20
CA LYS A 130 9.04 2.30 9.94
C LYS A 130 9.78 0.98 9.66
N PRO A 131 11.01 1.02 9.12
CA PRO A 131 11.80 -0.19 8.95
C PRO A 131 12.11 -0.83 10.29
N LEU A 132 12.19 -2.16 10.30
CA LEU A 132 12.79 -2.93 11.37
C LEU A 132 14.25 -2.50 11.57
N ASP A 133 14.67 -2.38 12.83
CA ASP A 133 16.07 -2.19 13.20
C ASP A 133 16.64 -3.52 13.72
N PRO A 134 17.54 -4.19 12.98
CA PRO A 134 18.08 -5.49 13.38
C PRO A 134 18.78 -5.48 14.74
N LYS A 135 19.32 -4.33 15.16
CA LYS A 135 19.95 -4.19 16.49
C LYS A 135 18.94 -4.32 17.62
N ARG A 136 17.68 -3.99 17.37
CA ARG A 136 16.58 -4.10 18.35
C ARG A 136 15.90 -5.47 18.30
N TYR A 137 16.07 -6.20 17.21
CA TYR A 137 15.44 -7.50 16.97
C TYR A 137 16.47 -8.49 16.39
N PRO A 138 17.51 -8.87 17.15
CA PRO A 138 18.62 -9.67 16.62
C PRO A 138 18.16 -11.03 16.07
N GLU A 139 17.09 -11.60 16.63
CA GLU A 139 16.51 -12.87 16.13
C GLU A 139 16.02 -12.80 14.68
N VAL A 140 15.87 -11.61 14.08
CA VAL A 140 15.51 -11.49 12.65
C VAL A 140 16.58 -12.10 11.72
N THR A 141 17.82 -12.21 12.19
CA THR A 141 18.93 -12.84 11.44
C THR A 141 19.16 -14.30 11.83
N GLU A 142 18.45 -14.81 12.83
CA GLU A 142 18.52 -16.20 13.27
C GLU A 142 17.52 -17.08 12.50
N PRO A 143 17.66 -18.42 12.53
CA PRO A 143 16.69 -19.34 11.91
C PRO A 143 15.24 -19.10 12.36
N SER A 144 15.03 -18.67 13.61
CA SER A 144 13.69 -18.35 14.15
C SER A 144 13.03 -17.13 13.51
N GLY A 145 13.79 -16.21 12.94
CA GLY A 145 13.28 -15.03 12.23
C GLY A 145 13.24 -15.20 10.69
N GLU A 146 13.71 -16.34 10.17
CA GLU A 146 13.89 -16.56 8.75
C GLU A 146 12.59 -16.46 7.96
N ALA A 147 11.51 -17.11 8.42
CA ALA A 147 10.23 -17.07 7.74
C ALA A 147 9.70 -15.64 7.59
N PHE A 148 9.77 -14.85 8.66
CA PHE A 148 9.39 -13.44 8.64
C PHE A 148 10.29 -12.63 7.70
N ARG A 149 11.61 -12.81 7.80
CA ARG A 149 12.59 -12.10 6.96
C ARG A 149 12.36 -12.41 5.48
N LEU A 150 12.24 -13.67 5.10
CA LEU A 150 12.08 -14.10 3.70
C LEU A 150 10.72 -13.72 3.13
N ALA A 151 9.64 -13.80 3.91
CA ALA A 151 8.30 -13.45 3.42
C ALA A 151 8.13 -11.92 3.29
N CYS A 152 8.43 -11.17 4.35
CA CYS A 152 8.08 -9.75 4.42
C CYS A 152 9.05 -8.84 3.65
N SER A 153 10.25 -9.32 3.27
CA SER A 153 11.23 -8.53 2.51
C SER A 153 11.06 -8.63 0.98
N GLN A 154 10.13 -9.45 0.47
CA GLN A 154 9.99 -9.67 -0.98
C GLN A 154 9.55 -8.41 -1.74
N CYS A 155 8.76 -7.54 -1.10
CA CYS A 155 8.14 -6.39 -1.75
C CYS A 155 8.64 -5.04 -1.19
N HIS A 156 8.94 -4.99 0.10
CA HIS A 156 9.34 -3.77 0.80
C HIS A 156 10.28 -4.08 1.97
N VAL A 157 10.67 -3.05 2.73
CA VAL A 157 11.49 -3.26 3.93
C VAL A 157 10.71 -4.03 5.00
N LEU A 158 11.43 -4.72 5.88
CA LEU A 158 10.79 -5.40 7.00
C LEU A 158 10.08 -4.39 7.91
N PRO A 159 8.82 -4.65 8.32
CA PRO A 159 8.13 -3.80 9.28
C PRO A 159 8.75 -3.88 10.68
N ASP A 160 8.78 -2.76 11.43
CA ASP A 160 8.99 -2.78 12.89
C ASP A 160 7.82 -3.55 13.58
N PRO A 161 8.08 -4.67 14.29
CA PRO A 161 7.04 -5.44 14.97
C PRO A 161 6.23 -4.64 16.00
N LYS A 162 6.78 -3.54 16.53
CA LYS A 162 6.05 -2.66 17.46
C LYS A 162 4.99 -1.77 16.79
N ARG A 163 4.78 -1.89 15.48
CA ARG A 163 3.74 -1.14 14.76
C ARG A 163 2.32 -1.59 15.14
N HIS A 164 2.15 -2.88 15.41
CA HIS A 164 0.85 -3.50 15.62
C HIS A 164 0.83 -4.33 16.92
N THR A 165 -0.35 -4.52 17.51
CA THR A 165 -0.56 -5.56 18.53
C THR A 165 -0.45 -6.95 17.91
N ALA A 166 -0.38 -7.99 18.74
CA ALA A 166 -0.36 -9.36 18.25
C ALA A 166 -1.61 -9.71 17.42
N GLU A 167 -2.79 -9.25 17.86
CA GLU A 167 -4.05 -9.44 17.13
C GLU A 167 -4.05 -8.69 15.79
N GLU A 168 -3.63 -7.43 15.78
CA GLU A 168 -3.49 -6.63 14.56
C GLU A 168 -2.50 -7.26 13.58
N TRP A 169 -1.41 -7.87 14.07
CA TRP A 169 -0.44 -8.57 13.23
C TRP A 169 -1.05 -9.75 12.49
N ARG A 170 -1.89 -10.55 13.13
CA ARG A 170 -2.56 -11.68 12.47
C ARG A 170 -3.41 -11.20 11.29
N ILE A 171 -4.14 -10.11 11.47
CA ILE A 171 -4.93 -9.47 10.40
C ILE A 171 -4.01 -8.99 9.26
N VAL A 172 -2.88 -8.35 9.60
CA VAL A 172 -1.90 -7.88 8.60
C VAL A 172 -1.30 -9.04 7.81
N VAL A 173 -0.93 -10.15 8.47
CA VAL A 173 -0.35 -11.33 7.82
C VAL A 173 -1.34 -11.99 6.87
N THR A 174 -2.61 -12.15 7.27
CA THR A 174 -3.67 -12.65 6.38
C THR A 174 -3.80 -11.78 5.11
N ARG A 175 -3.88 -10.45 5.27
CA ARG A 175 -3.91 -9.54 4.12
C ARG A 175 -2.65 -9.63 3.26
N MET A 176 -1.46 -9.80 3.87
CA MET A 176 -0.22 -9.95 3.10
C MET A 176 -0.20 -11.25 2.30
N GLN A 177 -0.76 -12.34 2.82
CA GLN A 177 -0.94 -13.57 2.07
C GLN A 177 -1.77 -13.33 0.81
N GLU A 178 -2.94 -12.68 0.93
CA GLU A 178 -3.77 -12.30 -0.23
C GLU A 178 -3.01 -11.42 -1.23
N ASN A 179 -2.22 -10.45 -0.74
CA ASN A 179 -1.42 -9.59 -1.60
C ASN A 179 -0.29 -10.34 -2.32
N MET A 180 0.34 -11.33 -1.66
CA MET A 180 1.38 -12.14 -2.26
C MET A 180 0.81 -13.10 -3.31
N LEU A 181 -0.37 -13.69 -3.03
CA LEU A 181 -1.15 -14.46 -4.00
C LEU A 181 -1.49 -13.59 -5.21
N TRP A 182 -2.04 -12.39 -4.96
CA TRP A 182 -2.27 -11.42 -6.02
C TRP A 182 -0.97 -11.20 -6.78
N MET A 183 0.17 -10.93 -6.19
CA MET A 183 1.39 -10.61 -6.96
C MET A 183 2.13 -11.81 -7.59
N ASN A 184 1.56 -13.02 -7.58
CA ASN A 184 2.25 -14.26 -7.98
C ASN A 184 3.62 -14.42 -7.29
N ARG A 185 3.75 -13.92 -6.06
CA ARG A 185 4.98 -14.06 -5.26
C ARG A 185 4.91 -15.34 -4.43
N VAL A 186 6.07 -15.78 -3.94
CA VAL A 186 6.38 -17.10 -3.36
C VAL A 186 5.45 -17.44 -2.19
N VAL A 187 4.22 -17.84 -2.51
CA VAL A 187 3.14 -18.41 -1.67
C VAL A 187 1.90 -18.85 -2.50
N GLY A 188 1.76 -18.42 -3.77
CA GLY A 188 0.60 -18.77 -4.60
C GLY A 188 0.75 -19.99 -5.50
N SER A 189 1.94 -20.55 -5.60
CA SER A 189 2.19 -21.81 -6.28
C SER A 189 1.84 -22.99 -5.37
N ARG A 190 1.45 -24.13 -5.96
CA ARG A 190 1.40 -25.41 -5.22
C ARG A 190 2.78 -25.63 -4.56
N PRO A 191 2.83 -26.08 -3.29
CA PRO A 191 4.11 -26.34 -2.63
C PRO A 191 4.98 -27.27 -3.46
N ALA A 192 6.18 -26.82 -3.85
CA ALA A 192 7.18 -27.64 -4.49
C ALA A 192 8.32 -27.93 -3.49
N PRO A 193 8.88 -29.15 -3.47
CA PRO A 193 10.04 -29.46 -2.64
C PRO A 193 11.20 -28.49 -2.91
N GLY A 194 11.70 -27.84 -1.86
CA GLY A 194 12.80 -26.87 -1.95
C GLY A 194 12.39 -25.42 -2.20
N GLU A 195 11.12 -25.14 -2.50
CA GLU A 195 10.62 -23.76 -2.56
C GLU A 195 10.29 -23.23 -1.16
N PRO A 196 10.78 -22.04 -0.78
CA PRO A 196 10.35 -21.38 0.44
C PRO A 196 8.82 -21.29 0.49
N GLN A 197 8.21 -21.72 1.59
CA GLN A 197 6.76 -21.61 1.81
C GLN A 197 6.48 -20.48 2.79
N LEU A 198 5.30 -19.85 2.71
CA LEU A 198 4.87 -18.92 3.75
C LEU A 198 4.52 -19.70 5.01
N ARG A 199 5.38 -19.58 6.03
CA ARG A 199 5.19 -20.21 7.34
C ARG A 199 4.42 -19.25 8.24
N VAL A 200 3.10 -19.19 8.04
CA VAL A 200 2.24 -18.18 8.70
C VAL A 200 2.35 -18.24 10.22
N GLU A 201 2.45 -19.44 10.78
CA GLU A 201 2.58 -19.69 12.21
C GLU A 201 3.90 -19.14 12.76
N GLU A 202 5.02 -19.41 12.06
CA GLU A 202 6.35 -18.92 12.44
C GLU A 202 6.44 -17.39 12.32
N ILE A 203 5.86 -16.82 11.26
CA ILE A 203 5.79 -15.37 11.05
C ILE A 203 4.99 -14.70 12.17
N ASN A 204 3.81 -15.24 12.50
CA ASN A 204 2.97 -14.71 13.58
C ASN A 204 3.67 -14.84 14.93
N ALA A 205 4.36 -15.96 15.21
CA ALA A 205 5.11 -16.14 16.46
C ALA A 205 6.21 -15.09 16.63
N PHE A 206 6.98 -14.81 15.56
CA PHE A 206 8.00 -13.76 15.58
C PHE A 206 7.37 -12.38 15.84
N LEU A 207 6.30 -12.04 15.13
CA LEU A 207 5.63 -10.74 15.25
C LEU A 207 4.98 -10.56 16.63
N GLU A 208 4.31 -11.58 17.15
CA GLU A 208 3.65 -11.59 18.46
C GLU A 208 4.65 -11.35 19.58
N LYS A 209 5.83 -12.00 19.53
CA LYS A 209 6.89 -11.83 20.53
C LYS A 209 7.34 -10.37 20.71
N TYR A 210 7.37 -9.61 19.61
CA TYR A 210 7.86 -8.24 19.60
C TYR A 210 6.75 -7.19 19.40
N ALA A 211 5.49 -7.64 19.42
CA ALA A 211 4.34 -6.79 19.16
C ALA A 211 4.25 -5.62 20.15
N ARG A 212 3.55 -4.57 19.73
CA ARG A 212 3.15 -3.49 20.62
C ARG A 212 2.28 -4.08 21.74
N ARG A 213 2.66 -3.82 22.99
CA ARG A 213 1.79 -4.13 24.13
C ARG A 213 0.54 -3.24 24.09
N PRO A 214 -0.63 -3.77 24.50
CA PRO A 214 -1.84 -2.96 24.62
C PRO A 214 -1.62 -1.76 25.54
#